data_AF-A0A836T6L2-F1
#
_entry.id   AF-A0A836T6L2-F1
#
_cell.length_a   1.000
_cell.length_b   1.000
_cell.length_c   1.000
_cell.angle_alpha   90.00
_cell.angle_beta   90.00
_cell.angle_gamma   90.00
#
_symmetry.space_group_name_H-M   'P 1'
#
loop_
_entity.id
_entity.type
_entity.pdbx_description
1 polymer ?
#
loop_
_entity_poly.entity_id
_entity_poly.type
_entity_poly.pdbx_seq_one_letter_code
_entity_poly.pdbx_strand_id
1 'polypeptide(L)'
;VSKVFPYIPRNGKNIGDYWDEGIVQTAVANQFKSTTKTEHPAPFPEQIVILPLLQTTNPNDLVLDTFHGSGTTGKVSTQYGRRYVGYDLKTY
;
A
#
# COMPACT_ATOMS: atom_id res chain seq x y z
N VAL A 1 -8.25 20.46 2.49
CA VAL A 1 -7.97 19.04 2.76
C VAL A 1 -6.55 18.75 2.30
N SER A 2 -5.63 18.47 3.23
CA SER A 2 -4.22 18.21 2.94
C SER A 2 -4.08 16.98 2.06
N LYS A 3 -3.63 17.18 0.81
CA LYS A 3 -3.37 16.07 -0.12
C LYS A 3 -2.18 15.28 0.41
N VAL A 4 -2.43 14.08 0.93
CA VAL A 4 -1.38 13.11 1.25
C VAL A 4 -0.92 12.50 -0.08
N PHE A 5 0.22 12.97 -0.56
CA PHE A 5 0.90 12.48 -1.75
C PHE A 5 2.16 11.70 -1.34
N PRO A 6 2.46 10.60 -2.02
CA PRO A 6 3.81 10.38 -2.52
C PRO A 6 3.76 10.69 -4.01
N TYR A 7 3.86 11.96 -4.36
CA TYR A 7 4.30 12.33 -5.69
C TYR A 7 5.81 12.22 -5.62
N ILE A 8 6.39 11.11 -6.08
CA ILE A 8 7.80 11.11 -6.44
C ILE A 8 7.88 12.09 -7.61
N PRO A 9 8.51 13.27 -7.44
CA PRO A 9 8.62 14.20 -8.54
C PRO A 9 9.36 13.46 -9.67
N ARG A 10 8.92 13.59 -10.92
CA ARG A 10 9.75 13.16 -12.07
C ARG A 10 11.15 13.81 -12.06
N ASN A 11 11.33 14.86 -11.25
CA ASN A 11 12.60 15.56 -10.97
C ASN A 11 13.27 15.11 -9.65
N GLY A 12 12.90 13.96 -9.08
CA GLY A 12 13.56 13.30 -7.97
C GLY A 12 14.18 11.97 -8.40
N LYS A 13 14.91 11.30 -7.50
CA LYS A 13 15.47 9.97 -7.77
C LYS A 13 14.31 8.99 -7.96
N ASN A 14 14.12 8.48 -9.17
CA ASN A 14 13.14 7.44 -9.45
C ASN A 14 13.45 6.21 -8.60
N ILE A 15 12.40 5.58 -8.07
CA ILE A 15 12.53 4.23 -7.53
C ILE A 15 12.77 3.31 -8.73
N GLY A 16 13.94 2.69 -8.81
CA GLY A 16 14.25 1.73 -9.87
C GLY A 16 13.44 0.45 -9.69
N ASP A 17 13.61 -0.53 -10.57
CA ASP A 17 12.82 -1.78 -10.53
C ASP A 17 13.26 -2.75 -9.41
N TYR A 18 14.30 -2.39 -8.64
CA TYR A 18 14.80 -3.13 -7.49
C TYR A 18 14.60 -2.32 -6.20
N TRP A 19 13.81 -2.85 -5.26
CA TRP A 19 13.53 -2.22 -3.97
C TRP A 19 14.04 -3.11 -2.84
N ASP A 20 14.88 -2.55 -1.97
CA ASP A 20 15.20 -3.14 -0.67
C ASP A 20 14.37 -2.48 0.45
N GLU A 21 14.42 -3.02 1.67
CA GLU A 21 13.69 -2.49 2.81
C GLU A 21 14.03 -1.02 3.12
N GLY A 22 15.28 -0.60 2.90
CA GLY A 22 15.72 0.78 3.11
C GLY A 22 15.08 1.75 2.12
N ILE A 23 14.99 1.35 0.85
CA ILE A 23 14.31 2.08 -0.23
C ILE A 23 12.82 2.20 0.10
N VAL A 24 12.17 1.07 0.43
CA VAL A 24 10.74 1.04 0.77
C VAL A 24 10.46 1.93 1.98
N GLN A 25 11.24 1.79 3.05
CA GLN A 25 11.06 2.55 4.29
C GLN A 25 11.25 4.05 4.06
N THR A 26 12.24 4.45 3.26
CA THR A 26 12.48 5.86 2.95
C THR A 26 11.36 6.44 2.08
N ALA A 27 10.89 5.70 1.08
CA ALA A 27 9.84 6.13 0.17
C ALA A 27 8.47 6.28 0.85
N VAL A 28 8.23 5.54 1.94
CA VAL A 28 7.00 5.58 2.73
C VAL A 28 7.17 6.25 4.10
N ALA A 29 8.31 6.87 4.40
CA ALA A 29 8.60 7.37 5.76
C ALA A 29 7.57 8.40 6.27
N ASN A 30 6.97 9.17 5.37
CA ASN A 30 5.95 10.19 5.68
C ASN A 30 4.52 9.64 5.67
N GLN A 31 4.36 8.32 5.58
CA GLN A 31 3.08 7.65 5.44
C GLN A 31 2.69 7.00 6.76
N PHE A 32 1.45 7.22 7.22
CA PHE A 32 1.00 6.81 8.55
C PHE A 32 1.28 5.32 8.81
N LYS A 33 2.09 5.01 9.83
CA LYS A 33 2.34 3.64 10.28
C LYS A 33 1.06 3.07 10.91
N SER A 34 0.56 1.96 10.37
CA SER A 34 -0.52 1.22 11.00
C SER A 34 0.01 0.13 11.94
N THR A 35 -0.64 -0.05 13.10
CA THR A 35 -0.18 -0.83 14.26
C THR A 35 -1.01 -2.08 14.53
N THR A 36 -1.34 -2.89 13.51
CA THR A 36 -2.09 -4.14 13.75
C THR A 36 -1.19 -5.37 13.62
N LYS A 37 -0.96 -6.07 14.74
CA LYS A 37 -0.43 -7.44 14.77
C LYS A 37 -1.56 -8.40 14.39
N THR A 38 -1.56 -8.90 13.17
CA THR A 38 -2.37 -10.04 12.76
C THR A 38 -1.44 -11.21 12.45
N GLU A 39 -1.65 -12.36 13.08
CA GLU A 39 -0.84 -13.57 12.86
C GLU A 39 -1.22 -14.23 11.53
N HIS A 40 -0.54 -13.84 10.46
CA HIS A 40 -0.58 -14.54 9.17
C HIS A 40 0.81 -15.13 8.89
N PRO A 41 0.94 -16.32 8.27
CA PRO A 41 2.25 -16.93 7.96
C PRO A 41 3.10 -16.13 6.96
N ALA A 42 2.51 -15.14 6.27
CA ALA A 42 3.24 -14.24 5.37
C ALA A 42 2.53 -12.88 5.22
N PRO A 43 2.58 -11.98 6.21
CA PRO A 43 2.11 -10.61 6.06
C PRO A 43 3.23 -9.80 5.41
N PHE A 44 3.03 -9.36 4.17
CA PHE A 44 3.94 -8.36 3.59
C PHE A 44 3.75 -7.01 4.32
N PRO A 45 4.82 -6.24 4.56
CA PRO A 45 4.71 -4.91 5.13
C PRO A 45 3.73 -4.05 4.32
N GLU A 46 2.84 -3.32 4.99
CA GLU A 46 1.88 -2.40 4.34
C GLU A 46 2.58 -1.42 3.38
N GLN A 47 3.81 -1.07 3.71
CA GLN A 47 4.71 -0.24 2.92
C GLN A 47 4.87 -0.71 1.47
N ILE A 48 4.86 -2.03 1.23
CA ILE A 48 4.96 -2.61 -0.12
C ILE A 48 3.70 -2.32 -0.93
N VAL A 49 2.53 -2.26 -0.29
CA VAL A 49 1.25 -1.96 -0.95
C VAL A 49 1.08 -0.45 -1.16
N ILE A 50 1.54 0.34 -0.20
CA ILE A 50 1.40 1.80 -0.20
C ILE A 50 1.93 2.43 -1.49
N LEU A 51 3.13 2.03 -1.95
CA LEU A 51 3.76 2.60 -3.14
C LEU A 51 2.96 2.36 -4.43
N PRO A 52 2.69 1.10 -4.86
CA PRO A 52 1.92 0.85 -6.07
C PRO A 52 0.52 1.44 -5.99
N LEU A 53 -0.15 1.38 -4.82
CA LEU A 53 -1.47 1.99 -4.64
C LEU A 53 -1.46 3.48 -5.01
N LEU A 54 -0.51 4.23 -4.46
CA LEU A 54 -0.47 5.68 -4.60
C LEU A 54 0.08 6.14 -5.95
N GLN A 55 0.89 5.32 -6.61
CA GLN A 55 1.43 5.58 -7.94
C GLN A 55 0.43 5.28 -9.07
N THR A 56 -0.51 4.36 -8.84
CA THR A 56 -1.40 3.85 -9.89
C THR A 56 -2.87 4.20 -9.70
N THR A 57 -3.24 4.82 -8.57
CA THR A 57 -4.65 5.17 -8.27
C THR A 57 -4.80 6.56 -7.67
N ASN A 58 -5.99 7.14 -7.82
CA ASN A 58 -6.46 8.34 -7.15
C ASN A 58 -7.44 8.00 -6.00
N PRO A 59 -7.68 8.93 -5.05
CA PRO A 59 -8.77 8.78 -4.10
C PRO A 59 -10.10 8.50 -4.80
N ASN A 60 -10.93 7.64 -4.19
CA ASN A 60 -12.19 7.08 -4.71
C ASN A 60 -12.07 6.07 -5.86
N ASP A 61 -10.88 5.79 -6.39
CA ASP A 61 -10.71 4.67 -7.33
C ASP A 61 -11.01 3.34 -6.64
N LEU A 62 -11.37 2.33 -7.44
CA LEU A 62 -11.62 0.97 -6.97
C LEU A 62 -10.35 0.12 -7.13
N VAL A 63 -9.92 -0.48 -6.03
CA VAL A 63 -8.82 -1.46 -5.99
C VAL A 63 -9.40 -2.86 -5.86
N LEU A 64 -8.90 -3.78 -6.69
CA LEU A 64 -9.25 -5.20 -6.67
C LEU A 64 -8.02 -6.03 -6.27
N ASP A 65 -8.19 -6.91 -5.30
CA ASP A 65 -7.21 -7.92 -4.94
C ASP A 65 -7.88 -9.30 -4.90
N THR A 66 -7.51 -10.19 -5.82
CA THR A 66 -8.13 -11.52 -5.94
C THR A 66 -7.47 -12.60 -5.07
N PHE A 67 -6.42 -12.24 -4.33
CA PHE A 67 -5.67 -13.13 -3.44
C PHE A 67 -5.37 -12.41 -2.12
N HIS A 68 -6.41 -11.81 -1.51
CA HIS A 68 -6.18 -10.78 -0.51
C HIS A 68 -5.63 -11.27 0.83
N GLY A 69 -5.69 -12.58 1.12
CA GLY A 69 -5.23 -13.18 2.37
C GLY A 69 -5.75 -12.44 3.60
N SER A 70 -4.83 -11.95 4.44
CA SER A 70 -5.14 -11.17 5.65
C SER A 70 -5.73 -9.77 5.40
N GLY A 71 -5.92 -9.35 4.15
CA GLY A 71 -6.61 -8.10 3.80
C GLY A 71 -5.72 -6.85 3.84
N THR A 72 -4.40 -6.99 3.77
CA THR A 72 -3.46 -5.85 3.80
C THR A 72 -3.77 -4.83 2.70
N THR A 73 -4.06 -5.28 1.47
CA THR A 73 -4.43 -4.39 0.36
C THR A 73 -5.69 -3.58 0.65
N GLY A 74 -6.70 -4.21 1.23
CA GLY A 74 -7.95 -3.54 1.58
C GLY A 74 -7.80 -2.52 2.69
N LYS A 75 -7.00 -2.85 3.70
CA LYS A 75 -6.67 -1.94 4.81
C LYS A 75 -5.97 -0.69 4.28
N VAL A 76 -4.90 -0.86 3.50
CA VAL A 76 -4.15 0.25 2.91
C VAL A 76 -5.04 1.05 1.95
N SER A 77 -5.81 0.39 1.07
CA SER A 77 -6.75 1.07 0.15
C SER A 77 -7.71 2.00 0.90
N THR A 78 -8.34 1.49 1.96
CA THR A 78 -9.30 2.26 2.78
C THR A 78 -8.60 3.42 3.50
N GLN A 79 -7.42 3.17 4.09
CA GLN A 79 -6.63 4.20 4.78
C GLN A 79 -6.30 5.39 3.86
N TYR A 80 -6.06 5.14 2.58
CA TYR A 80 -5.80 6.19 1.58
C TYR A 80 -7.04 6.64 0.81
N GLY A 81 -8.24 6.28 1.25
CA GLY A 81 -9.50 6.77 0.67
C GLY A 81 -9.80 6.19 -0.71
N ARG A 82 -9.39 4.95 -0.99
CA ARG A 82 -9.83 4.17 -2.15
C ARG A 82 -10.95 3.21 -1.74
N ARG A 83 -11.79 2.85 -2.71
CA ARG A 83 -12.74 1.73 -2.56
C ARG A 83 -11.98 0.42 -2.77
N TYR A 84 -12.45 -0.66 -2.19
CA TYR A 84 -11.76 -1.94 -2.23
C TYR A 84 -12.72 -3.12 -2.40
N VAL A 85 -12.30 -4.10 -3.19
CA VAL A 85 -12.92 -5.42 -3.30
C VAL A 85 -11.81 -6.47 -3.18
N GLY A 86 -11.98 -7.42 -2.26
CA GLY A 86 -11.05 -8.52 -2.01
C GLY A 86 -11.71 -9.88 -2.22
N TYR A 87 -10.98 -10.82 -2.81
CA TYR A 87 -11.37 -12.23 -2.87
C TYR A 87 -10.25 -13.13 -2.34
N ASP A 88 -10.63 -14.18 -1.62
CA ASP A 88 -9.74 -15.27 -1.23
C ASP A 88 -10.58 -16.54 -1.04
N LEU A 89 -9.97 -17.70 -1.25
CA LEU A 89 -10.62 -18.99 -1.03
C LEU A 89 -10.70 -19.36 0.45
N LYS A 90 -9.86 -18.74 1.29
CA LYS A 90 -9.84 -18.94 2.74
C LYS A 90 -9.93 -17.61 3.48
N THR A 91 -10.62 -17.63 4.60
CA THR A 91 -10.59 -16.52 5.57
C THR A 91 -9.40 -16.72 6.49
N TYR A 92 -8.64 -15.64 6.72
CA TYR A 92 -7.45 -15.61 7.55
C TYR A 92 -7.60 -14.60 8.68
#